data_AF-A0A7C3WDJ8-F1
#
_entry.id   AF-A0A7C3WDJ8-F1
#
_cell.length_a   1.000
_cell.length_b   1.000
_cell.length_c   1.000
_cell.angle_alpha   90.00
_cell.angle_beta   90.00
_cell.angle_gamma   90.00
#
_symmetry.space_group_name_H-M   'P 1'
#
loop_
_entity.id
_entity.type
_entity.pdbx_description
1 polymer ?
#
loop_
_entity_poly.entity_id
_entity_poly.type
_entity_poly.pdbx_seq_one_letter_code
_entity_poly.pdbx_strand_id
1 'polypeptide(L)'
;MTEVFLHNLGWITGVLVLLTAGLLLGARIPLRYNIRNLRVRWIPTALTALAFTAVIALLTVMLAFVSGMVRLTQMTGHPGNVLILDESANDEAFSNIPASDVGDLVNLPGLFRQGGRPWVSMETYLVVNQLLPHARLGRPQRRFLQMRGVEDVQMAAQVHDLRLHPGGSWFSSAGVREILGPKGQKITAIEAVLGEGIAREMAQDRSPEELAQAKSPDTLLPGDIFFLGDRVWYVCGLLQSTGTTFDSEVWAKRSLVASIFGKNTYTTVVVRTPDAQKARQLCEFVNTQYKKAAIRAR
;
A
#
# COMPACT_ATOMS: atom_id res chain seq x y z
N MET A 1 -9.59 18.28 6.45
CA MET A 1 -10.60 17.61 7.31
C MET A 1 -10.37 17.87 8.79
N THR A 2 -9.13 18.05 9.25
CA THR A 2 -8.76 18.38 10.64
C THR A 2 -9.13 19.81 11.07
N GLU A 3 -8.96 20.81 10.18
CA GLU A 3 -9.28 22.23 10.45
C GLU A 3 -10.77 22.48 10.75
N VAL A 4 -11.67 21.90 9.94
CA VAL A 4 -13.13 22.02 10.13
C VAL A 4 -13.59 21.33 11.42
N PHE A 5 -12.94 20.22 11.79
CA PHE A 5 -13.25 19.48 13.01
C PHE A 5 -12.82 20.26 14.26
N LEU A 6 -11.65 20.89 14.23
CA LEU A 6 -11.14 21.73 15.33
C LEU A 6 -11.98 23.01 15.50
N HIS A 7 -12.36 23.66 14.40
CA HIS A 7 -13.24 24.83 14.45
C HIS A 7 -14.62 24.47 15.03
N ASN A 8 -15.25 23.39 14.55
CA ASN A 8 -16.56 22.95 15.07
C ASN A 8 -16.48 22.46 16.53
N LEU A 9 -15.35 21.88 16.95
CA LEU A 9 -15.13 21.48 18.34
C LEU A 9 -15.12 22.69 19.29
N GLY A 10 -14.55 23.82 18.88
CA GLY A 10 -14.56 25.06 19.66
C GLY A 10 -15.98 25.61 19.89
N TRP A 11 -16.82 25.60 18.84
CA TRP A 11 -18.21 26.04 18.94
C TRP A 11 -19.07 25.07 19.76
N ILE A 12 -18.92 23.76 19.55
CA ILE A 12 -19.64 22.74 20.32
C ILE A 12 -19.27 22.83 21.80
N THR A 13 -17.97 22.93 22.13
CA THR A 13 -17.52 23.09 23.52
C THR A 13 -18.03 24.38 24.15
N GLY A 14 -18.00 25.50 23.41
CA GLY A 14 -18.57 26.78 23.88
C GLY A 14 -20.06 26.70 24.18
N VAL A 15 -20.86 26.10 23.29
CA VAL A 15 -22.31 25.91 23.50
C VAL A 15 -22.58 24.97 24.68
N LEU A 16 -21.79 23.90 24.83
CA LEU A 16 -21.95 22.94 25.91
C LEU A 16 -21.58 23.56 27.28
N VAL A 17 -20.54 24.39 27.32
CA VAL A 17 -20.14 25.18 28.51
C VAL A 17 -21.21 26.23 28.85
N LEU A 18 -21.76 26.93 27.87
CA LEU A 18 -22.82 27.92 28.10
C LEU A 18 -24.13 27.27 28.54
N LEU A 19 -24.48 26.11 27.98
CA LEU A 19 -25.65 25.32 28.40
C LEU A 19 -25.47 24.78 29.81
N THR A 20 -24.29 24.23 30.13
CA THR A 20 -24.00 23.74 31.49
C THR A 20 -23.92 24.90 32.50
N ALA A 21 -23.30 26.03 32.16
CA ALA A 21 -23.28 27.22 33.00
C ALA A 21 -24.70 27.82 33.18
N GLY A 22 -25.50 27.88 32.11
CA GLY A 22 -26.89 28.33 32.16
C GLY A 22 -27.78 27.40 32.97
N LEU A 23 -27.58 26.08 32.87
CA LEU A 23 -28.23 25.08 33.72
C LEU A 23 -27.80 25.23 35.19
N LEU A 24 -26.51 25.47 35.46
CA LEU A 24 -25.99 25.65 36.81
C LEU A 24 -26.41 26.97 37.46
N LEU A 25 -26.58 28.04 36.66
CA LEU A 25 -27.05 29.36 37.11
C LEU A 25 -28.58 29.43 37.24
N GLY A 26 -29.32 28.76 36.35
CA GLY A 26 -30.79 28.72 36.34
C GLY A 26 -31.37 27.68 37.30
N ALA A 27 -30.65 26.60 37.57
CA ALA A 27 -31.04 25.62 38.58
C ALA A 27 -30.72 26.16 39.98
N ARG A 28 -31.74 26.58 40.72
CA ARG A 28 -31.68 26.77 42.19
C ARG A 28 -31.53 25.41 42.92
N ILE A 29 -30.68 24.52 42.40
CA ILE A 29 -30.37 23.23 42.99
C ILE A 29 -29.13 23.44 43.84
N PRO A 30 -29.21 23.29 45.18
CA PRO A 30 -28.03 23.40 46.02
C PRO A 30 -27.03 22.30 45.62
N LEU A 31 -25.93 22.67 44.96
CA LEU A 31 -24.88 21.74 44.51
C LEU A 31 -24.35 20.87 45.66
N ARG A 32 -24.37 21.41 46.89
CA ARG A 32 -24.09 20.68 48.13
C ARG A 32 -24.98 19.44 48.31
N TYR A 33 -26.26 19.51 47.92
CA TYR A 33 -27.19 18.38 48.00
C TYR A 33 -26.83 17.30 46.98
N ASN A 34 -26.52 17.65 45.74
CA ASN A 34 -26.08 16.69 44.72
C ASN A 34 -24.77 16.00 45.10
N ILE A 35 -23.76 16.75 45.55
CA ILE A 35 -22.48 16.18 45.99
C ILE A 35 -22.67 15.27 47.21
N ARG A 36 -23.53 15.66 48.15
CA ARG A 36 -23.89 14.81 49.30
C ARG A 36 -24.61 13.55 48.86
N ASN A 37 -25.53 13.64 47.90
CA ASN A 37 -26.24 12.48 47.35
C ASN A 37 -25.30 11.50 46.62
N LEU A 38 -24.31 12.01 45.87
CA LEU A 38 -23.26 11.19 45.24
C LEU A 38 -22.41 10.45 46.28
N ARG A 39 -22.12 11.09 47.42
CA ARG A 39 -21.41 10.42 48.54
C ARG A 39 -22.27 9.38 49.26
N VAL A 40 -23.56 9.66 49.46
CA VAL A 40 -24.47 8.73 50.14
C VAL A 40 -24.74 7.49 49.25
N ARG A 41 -24.83 7.67 47.92
CA ARG A 41 -25.03 6.60 46.93
C ARG A 41 -23.75 6.28 46.15
N TRP A 42 -22.62 6.20 46.84
CA TRP A 42 -21.32 6.06 46.20
C TRP A 42 -21.17 4.78 45.37
N ILE A 43 -21.90 3.69 45.70
CA ILE A 43 -21.85 2.43 44.93
C ILE A 43 -22.47 2.59 43.52
N PRO A 44 -23.76 2.96 43.35
CA PRO A 44 -24.32 3.21 42.02
C PRO A 44 -23.58 4.29 41.23
N THR A 45 -23.13 5.36 41.90
CA THR A 45 -22.36 6.44 41.26
C THR A 45 -20.99 5.97 40.78
N ALA A 46 -20.28 5.17 41.57
CA ALA A 46 -19.00 4.59 41.16
C ALA A 46 -19.19 3.61 39.99
N LEU A 47 -20.25 2.80 40.01
CA LEU A 47 -20.53 1.84 38.93
C LEU A 47 -20.80 2.54 37.60
N THR A 48 -21.59 3.63 37.59
CA THR A 48 -21.81 4.41 36.36
C THR A 48 -20.54 5.11 35.90
N ALA A 49 -19.78 5.73 36.81
CA ALA A 49 -18.51 6.37 36.49
C ALA A 49 -17.51 5.37 35.90
N LEU A 50 -17.41 4.16 36.47
CA LEU A 50 -16.54 3.10 35.97
C LEU A 50 -16.99 2.61 34.60
N ALA A 51 -18.30 2.43 34.37
CA ALA A 51 -18.83 2.05 33.07
C ALA A 51 -18.49 3.08 31.98
N PHE A 52 -18.70 4.38 32.24
CA PHE A 52 -18.32 5.43 31.29
C PHE A 52 -16.80 5.51 31.07
N THR A 53 -16.02 5.36 32.14
CA THR A 53 -14.54 5.35 32.05
C THR A 53 -14.07 4.19 31.17
N ALA A 54 -14.63 2.99 31.34
CA ALA A 54 -14.29 1.82 30.54
C ALA A 54 -14.61 2.04 29.06
N VAL A 55 -15.77 2.63 28.74
CA VAL A 55 -16.15 2.95 27.34
C VAL A 55 -15.19 3.97 26.73
N ILE A 56 -14.88 5.06 27.44
CA ILE A 56 -13.94 6.09 26.95
C ILE A 56 -12.53 5.52 26.79
N ALA A 57 -12.07 4.71 27.75
CA ALA A 57 -10.76 4.07 27.68
C ALA A 57 -10.66 3.15 26.46
N LEU A 58 -11.68 2.32 26.22
CA LEU A 58 -11.75 1.44 25.05
C LEU A 58 -11.68 2.23 23.73
N LEU A 59 -12.48 3.29 23.60
CA LEU A 59 -12.46 4.16 22.42
C LEU A 59 -11.11 4.84 22.22
N THR A 60 -10.49 5.30 23.30
CA THR A 60 -9.17 5.96 23.27
C THR A 60 -8.08 4.99 22.81
N VAL A 61 -8.07 3.77 23.35
CA VAL A 61 -7.12 2.72 22.95
C VAL A 61 -7.30 2.35 21.48
N MET A 62 -8.54 2.20 21.01
CA MET A 62 -8.83 1.90 19.61
C MET A 62 -8.32 3.00 18.67
N LEU A 63 -8.54 4.28 19.02
CA LEU A 63 -8.08 5.40 18.18
C LEU A 63 -6.56 5.56 18.21
N ALA A 64 -5.93 5.33 19.37
CA ALA A 64 -4.48 5.32 19.49
C ALA A 64 -3.86 4.20 18.65
N PHE A 65 -4.46 3.00 18.64
CA PHE A 65 -4.04 1.89 17.81
C PHE A 65 -4.13 2.22 16.31
N VAL A 66 -5.27 2.75 15.85
CA VAL A 66 -5.45 3.19 14.45
C VAL A 66 -4.41 4.25 14.06
N SER A 67 -4.20 5.25 14.91
CA SER A 67 -3.21 6.30 14.67
C SER A 67 -1.78 5.75 14.61
N GLY A 68 -1.47 4.76 15.46
CA GLY A 68 -0.22 4.03 15.43
C GLY A 68 0.00 3.30 14.10
N MET A 69 -1.02 2.56 13.63
CA MET A 69 -0.96 1.89 12.32
C MET A 69 -0.74 2.85 11.17
N VAL A 70 -1.47 3.98 11.14
CA VAL A 70 -1.31 5.02 10.10
C VAL A 70 0.11 5.60 10.11
N ARG A 71 0.69 5.84 11.29
CA ARG A 71 2.05 6.38 11.37
C ARG A 71 3.12 5.39 10.92
N LEU A 72 2.91 4.09 11.18
CA LEU A 72 3.80 3.03 10.70
C LEU A 72 3.79 2.94 9.17
N THR A 73 2.65 3.15 8.52
CA THR A 73 2.54 3.10 7.05
C THR A 73 2.94 4.42 6.37
N GLN A 74 2.84 5.56 7.04
CA GLN A 74 3.26 6.85 6.46
C GLN A 74 4.76 6.93 6.14
N MET A 75 5.60 6.13 6.81
CA MET A 75 7.04 6.16 6.59
C MET A 75 7.49 5.37 5.35
N THR A 76 6.61 4.61 4.70
CA THR A 76 6.98 3.75 3.56
C THR A 76 6.91 4.46 2.20
N GLY A 77 6.34 5.67 2.14
CA GLY A 77 6.18 6.44 0.91
C GLY A 77 7.05 7.70 0.87
N HIS A 78 7.41 8.14 -0.34
CA HIS A 78 8.11 9.41 -0.52
C HIS A 78 7.11 10.58 -0.55
N PRO A 79 7.33 11.66 0.21
CA PRO A 79 6.36 12.74 0.37
C PRO A 79 6.12 13.56 -0.91
N GLY A 80 7.03 13.50 -1.88
CA GLY A 80 6.88 14.09 -3.21
C GLY A 80 6.12 13.21 -4.22
N ASN A 81 5.76 11.98 -3.87
CA ASN A 81 5.00 11.10 -4.78
C ASN A 81 3.50 11.40 -4.67
N VAL A 82 2.83 11.38 -5.81
CA VAL A 82 1.37 11.44 -5.91
C VAL A 82 0.89 10.18 -6.60
N LEU A 83 -0.06 9.48 -5.96
CA LEU A 83 -0.67 8.29 -6.53
C LEU A 83 -1.96 8.69 -7.24
N ILE A 84 -2.03 8.40 -8.53
CA ILE A 84 -3.21 8.64 -9.36
C ILE A 84 -3.90 7.31 -9.61
N LEU A 85 -5.17 7.25 -9.21
CA LEU A 85 -6.07 6.11 -9.34
C LEU A 85 -7.28 6.51 -10.18
N ASP A 86 -8.08 5.53 -10.60
CA ASP A 86 -9.44 5.77 -11.06
C ASP A 86 -10.26 6.49 -9.97
N GLU A 87 -11.13 7.42 -10.35
CA GLU A 87 -11.95 8.19 -9.42
C GLU A 87 -12.87 7.33 -8.54
N SER A 88 -13.35 6.21 -9.09
CA SER A 88 -14.22 5.25 -8.42
C SER A 88 -13.46 4.27 -7.52
N ALA A 89 -12.12 4.27 -7.57
CA ALA A 89 -11.29 3.32 -6.85
C ALA A 89 -10.88 3.80 -5.46
N ASN A 90 -10.97 2.88 -4.49
CA ASN A 90 -10.51 3.11 -3.13
C ASN A 90 -9.07 2.65 -2.89
N ASP A 91 -8.59 1.74 -3.72
CA ASP A 91 -7.24 1.18 -3.71
C ASP A 91 -6.79 0.81 -5.13
N GLU A 92 -5.51 0.45 -5.28
CA GLU A 92 -4.92 0.07 -6.56
C GLU A 92 -5.55 -1.20 -7.15
N ALA A 93 -5.98 -2.16 -6.32
CA ALA A 93 -6.50 -3.45 -6.79
C ALA A 93 -7.83 -3.30 -7.57
N PHE A 94 -8.67 -2.34 -7.16
CA PHE A 94 -9.94 -2.04 -7.84
C PHE A 94 -9.84 -0.91 -8.87
N SER A 95 -8.67 -0.28 -9.02
CA SER A 95 -8.47 0.79 -9.98
C SER A 95 -8.38 0.31 -11.43
N ASN A 96 -8.84 1.15 -12.36
CA ASN A 96 -8.97 0.79 -13.77
C ASN A 96 -8.87 2.01 -14.71
N ILE A 97 -7.65 2.50 -14.91
CA ILE A 97 -7.35 3.65 -15.77
C ILE A 97 -7.08 3.17 -17.21
N PRO A 98 -7.85 3.64 -18.21
CA PRO A 98 -7.62 3.34 -19.62
C PRO A 98 -6.25 3.86 -20.10
N ALA A 99 -5.62 3.14 -21.04
CA ALA A 99 -4.32 3.54 -21.58
C ALA A 99 -4.35 4.89 -22.33
N SER A 100 -5.51 5.28 -22.90
CA SER A 100 -5.72 6.59 -23.52
C SER A 100 -5.51 7.75 -22.53
N ASP A 101 -5.92 7.54 -21.28
CA ASP A 101 -5.98 8.59 -20.28
C ASP A 101 -4.62 8.76 -19.59
N VAL A 102 -3.84 7.68 -19.50
CA VAL A 102 -2.51 7.66 -18.90
C VAL A 102 -1.48 8.48 -19.68
N GLY A 103 -1.57 8.49 -21.02
CA GLY A 103 -0.64 9.25 -21.87
C GLY A 103 -0.61 10.75 -21.55
N ASP A 104 -1.76 11.31 -21.19
CA ASP A 104 -1.90 12.72 -20.82
C ASP A 104 -1.31 13.02 -19.42
N LEU A 105 -1.25 12.04 -18.52
CA LEU A 105 -0.77 12.23 -17.15
C LEU A 105 0.73 12.55 -17.08
N VAL A 106 1.49 12.12 -18.09
CA VAL A 106 2.92 12.43 -18.25
C VAL A 106 3.15 13.94 -18.49
N ASN A 107 2.11 14.66 -18.89
CA ASN A 107 2.15 16.10 -19.18
C ASN A 107 1.56 16.96 -18.06
N LEU A 108 1.24 16.38 -16.90
CA LEU A 108 0.73 17.15 -15.77
C LEU A 108 1.73 18.25 -15.35
N PRO A 109 1.21 19.41 -14.90
CA PRO A 109 2.06 20.49 -14.39
C PRO A 109 2.70 20.10 -13.05
N GLY A 110 3.90 20.59 -12.78
CA GLY A 110 4.57 20.40 -11.49
C GLY A 110 5.25 19.04 -11.27
N LEU A 111 5.25 18.17 -12.28
CA LEU A 111 6.04 16.94 -12.26
C LEU A 111 7.54 17.23 -12.18
N PHE A 112 8.25 16.42 -11.40
CA PHE A 112 9.70 16.40 -11.39
C PHE A 112 10.21 15.85 -12.72
N ARG A 113 11.15 16.57 -13.34
CA ARG A 113 11.77 16.21 -14.59
C ARG A 113 13.28 16.21 -14.43
N GLN A 114 13.93 15.15 -14.88
CA GLN A 114 15.39 15.08 -14.96
C GLN A 114 15.79 14.88 -16.42
N GLY A 115 16.63 15.78 -16.95
CA GLY A 115 17.02 15.76 -18.36
C GLY A 115 15.82 15.84 -19.33
N GLY A 116 14.75 16.56 -18.94
CA GLY A 116 13.51 16.68 -19.71
C GLY A 116 12.53 15.51 -19.56
N ARG A 117 12.98 14.34 -19.08
CA ARG A 117 12.12 13.17 -18.86
C ARG A 117 11.36 13.30 -17.53
N PRO A 118 10.03 13.22 -17.53
CA PRO A 118 9.24 13.24 -16.31
C PRO A 118 9.36 11.92 -15.56
N TRP A 119 9.41 12.02 -14.24
CA TRP A 119 9.46 10.87 -13.35
C TRP A 119 8.04 10.36 -13.09
N VAL A 120 7.63 9.39 -13.90
CA VAL A 120 6.30 8.79 -13.87
C VAL A 120 6.44 7.28 -14.01
N SER A 121 5.79 6.55 -13.10
CA SER A 121 5.65 5.10 -13.16
C SER A 121 4.21 4.74 -13.52
N MET A 122 4.05 3.99 -14.61
CA MET A 122 2.75 3.50 -15.07
C MET A 122 2.66 2.01 -14.74
N GLU A 123 1.66 1.65 -13.93
CA GLU A 123 1.66 0.37 -13.24
C GLU A 123 0.30 -0.32 -13.31
N THR A 124 0.36 -1.65 -13.33
CA THR A 124 -0.79 -2.54 -13.24
C THR A 124 -0.56 -3.47 -12.05
N TYR A 125 -1.28 -3.24 -10.97
CA TYR A 125 -1.30 -4.06 -9.78
C TYR A 125 -2.43 -5.10 -9.87
N LEU A 126 -2.14 -6.33 -9.47
CA LEU A 126 -3.11 -7.41 -9.45
C LEU A 126 -2.68 -8.47 -8.43
N VAL A 127 -3.66 -9.21 -7.94
CA VAL A 127 -3.42 -10.36 -7.08
C VAL A 127 -3.69 -11.62 -7.88
N VAL A 128 -2.69 -12.49 -7.99
CA VAL A 128 -2.81 -13.75 -8.73
C VAL A 128 -2.78 -14.94 -7.79
N ASN A 129 -3.52 -15.98 -8.16
CA ASN A 129 -3.52 -17.24 -7.43
C ASN A 129 -2.38 -18.12 -7.94
N GLN A 130 -1.46 -18.49 -7.05
CA GLN A 130 -0.42 -19.47 -7.33
C GLN A 130 -0.76 -20.79 -6.65
N LEU A 131 -0.80 -21.86 -7.44
CA LEU A 131 -0.89 -23.22 -6.93
C LEU A 131 0.46 -23.63 -6.34
N LEU A 132 0.41 -24.30 -5.20
CA LEU A 132 1.59 -24.80 -4.46
C LEU A 132 1.51 -26.34 -4.43
N PRO A 133 2.09 -27.04 -5.42
CA PRO A 133 2.07 -28.50 -5.47
C PRO A 133 2.68 -29.17 -4.24
N HIS A 134 3.69 -28.50 -3.65
CA HIS A 134 4.44 -28.99 -2.49
C HIS A 134 4.15 -28.17 -1.22
N ALA A 135 2.91 -27.68 -1.07
CA ALA A 135 2.53 -26.95 0.14
C ALA A 135 2.80 -27.78 1.40
N ARG A 136 3.35 -27.13 2.43
CA ARG A 136 3.62 -27.75 3.73
C ARG A 136 2.34 -28.33 4.36
N LEU A 137 2.51 -29.41 5.14
CA LEU A 137 1.40 -30.09 5.79
C LEU A 137 0.57 -29.10 6.64
N GLY A 138 -0.75 -29.08 6.44
CA GLY A 138 -1.67 -28.17 7.14
C GLY A 138 -1.77 -26.75 6.57
N ARG A 139 -1.06 -26.42 5.48
CA ARG A 139 -1.22 -25.16 4.74
C ARG A 139 -2.09 -25.35 3.50
N PRO A 140 -2.80 -24.31 3.05
CA PRO A 140 -3.51 -24.34 1.76
C PRO A 140 -2.54 -24.58 0.60
N GLN A 141 -2.97 -25.37 -0.40
CA GLN A 141 -2.22 -25.59 -1.65
C GLN A 141 -2.27 -24.41 -2.63
N ARG A 142 -2.64 -23.23 -2.13
CA ARG A 142 -2.84 -22.01 -2.91
C ARG A 142 -2.36 -20.82 -2.09
N ARG A 143 -1.69 -19.88 -2.74
CA ARG A 143 -1.41 -18.57 -2.17
C ARG A 143 -1.74 -17.46 -3.15
N PHE A 144 -1.98 -16.29 -2.59
CA PHE A 144 -2.14 -15.07 -3.36
C PHE A 144 -0.79 -14.37 -3.49
N LEU A 145 -0.32 -14.19 -4.72
CA LEU A 145 0.83 -13.36 -5.03
C LEU A 145 0.36 -11.97 -5.43
N GLN A 146 0.94 -10.94 -4.82
CA GLN A 146 0.79 -9.57 -5.26
C GLN A 146 1.76 -9.33 -6.41
N MET A 147 1.23 -8.97 -7.56
CA MET A 147 2.03 -8.75 -8.75
C MET A 147 1.85 -7.32 -9.26
N ARG A 148 2.98 -6.68 -9.54
CA ARG A 148 3.05 -5.35 -10.11
C ARG A 148 3.69 -5.42 -11.49
N GLY A 149 2.88 -5.19 -12.51
CA GLY A 149 3.35 -4.95 -13.86
C GLY A 149 3.82 -3.51 -13.98
N VAL A 150 5.08 -3.27 -14.33
CA VAL A 150 5.60 -1.92 -14.60
C VAL A 150 6.05 -1.77 -16.05
N GLU A 151 5.83 -0.58 -16.61
CA GLU A 151 6.18 -0.25 -18.00
C GLU A 151 7.71 -0.12 -18.17
N ASP A 152 8.33 0.73 -17.34
CA ASP A 152 9.77 0.95 -17.24
C ASP A 152 10.19 0.74 -15.79
N VAL A 153 10.89 -0.36 -15.54
CA VAL A 153 11.32 -0.76 -14.20
C VAL A 153 12.37 0.17 -13.60
N GLN A 154 13.23 0.78 -14.43
CA GLN A 154 14.24 1.71 -13.94
C GLN A 154 13.58 3.00 -13.46
N MET A 155 12.61 3.49 -14.23
CA MET A 155 11.82 4.66 -13.84
C MET A 155 10.96 4.36 -12.60
N ALA A 156 10.32 3.19 -12.54
CA ALA A 156 9.56 2.77 -11.37
C ALA A 156 10.42 2.72 -10.12
N ALA A 157 11.62 2.11 -10.21
CA ALA A 157 12.56 2.06 -9.09
C ALA A 157 12.97 3.46 -8.61
N GLN A 158 13.20 4.41 -9.52
CA GLN A 158 13.51 5.79 -9.18
C GLN A 158 12.34 6.51 -8.51
N VAL A 159 11.13 6.37 -9.03
CA VAL A 159 9.92 6.99 -8.47
C VAL A 159 9.64 6.46 -7.05
N HIS A 160 9.86 5.16 -6.82
CA HIS A 160 9.61 4.50 -5.54
C HIS A 160 10.81 4.46 -4.60
N ASP A 161 11.94 5.06 -4.98
CA ASP A 161 13.22 5.02 -4.24
C ASP A 161 13.71 3.60 -3.91
N LEU A 162 13.42 2.64 -4.77
CA LEU A 162 13.77 1.24 -4.59
C LEU A 162 15.14 0.93 -5.15
N ARG A 163 15.85 0.04 -4.44
CA ARG A 163 17.15 -0.49 -4.82
C ARG A 163 17.12 -2.00 -4.81
N LEU A 164 18.09 -2.62 -5.47
CA LEU A 164 18.28 -4.07 -5.43
C LEU A 164 19.39 -4.44 -4.45
N HIS A 165 19.25 -5.61 -3.84
CA HIS A 165 20.36 -6.24 -3.14
C HIS A 165 21.51 -6.58 -4.11
N PRO A 166 22.77 -6.60 -3.63
CA PRO A 166 23.92 -6.92 -4.46
C PRO A 166 23.76 -8.26 -5.20
N GLY A 167 24.21 -8.29 -6.46
CA GLY A 167 24.09 -9.48 -7.32
C GLY A 167 22.76 -9.62 -8.06
N GLY A 168 21.78 -8.75 -7.77
CA GLY A 168 20.56 -8.63 -8.56
C GLY A 168 20.68 -7.64 -9.72
N SER A 169 19.85 -7.82 -10.74
CA SER A 169 19.63 -6.85 -11.82
C SER A 169 18.14 -6.60 -12.03
N TRP A 170 17.81 -5.43 -12.56
CA TRP A 170 16.47 -5.17 -13.07
C TRP A 170 16.20 -6.03 -14.31
N PHE A 171 14.95 -6.41 -14.54
CA PHE A 171 14.58 -7.16 -15.73
C PHE A 171 14.70 -6.31 -17.01
N SER A 172 14.89 -6.97 -18.14
CA SER A 172 15.06 -6.33 -19.44
C SER A 172 13.78 -5.65 -19.93
N SER A 173 13.90 -4.77 -20.92
CA SER A 173 12.72 -4.14 -21.54
C SER A 173 11.76 -5.15 -22.20
N ALA A 174 12.28 -6.31 -22.61
CA ALA A 174 11.49 -7.44 -23.11
C ALA A 174 10.80 -8.22 -21.98
N GLY A 175 11.39 -8.23 -20.78
CA GLY A 175 10.86 -8.94 -19.60
C GLY A 175 10.95 -10.46 -19.70
N VAL A 176 11.74 -10.99 -20.64
CA VAL A 176 11.93 -12.42 -20.86
C VAL A 176 13.40 -12.74 -21.13
N ARG A 177 13.79 -13.97 -20.81
CA ARG A 177 15.14 -14.48 -20.97
C ARG A 177 15.11 -15.97 -21.32
N GLU A 178 16.04 -16.41 -22.15
CA GLU A 178 16.29 -17.84 -22.33
C GLU A 178 17.13 -18.39 -21.17
N ILE A 179 16.65 -19.46 -20.54
CA ILE A 179 17.37 -20.21 -19.51
C ILE A 179 17.40 -21.69 -19.87
N LEU A 180 18.36 -22.43 -19.29
CA LEU A 180 18.33 -23.88 -19.30
C LEU A 180 17.40 -24.35 -18.18
N GLY A 181 16.35 -25.06 -18.56
CA GLY A 181 15.42 -25.66 -17.60
C GLY A 181 16.07 -26.82 -16.83
N PRO A 182 15.39 -27.34 -15.79
CA PRO A 182 15.92 -28.43 -14.95
C PRO A 182 16.31 -29.70 -15.73
N LYS A 183 15.69 -29.92 -16.90
CA LYS A 183 15.96 -31.05 -17.82
C LYS A 183 16.97 -30.74 -18.94
N GLY A 184 17.67 -29.60 -18.85
CA GLY A 184 18.67 -29.18 -19.85
C GLY A 184 18.10 -28.61 -21.16
N GLN A 185 16.78 -28.47 -21.26
CA GLN A 185 16.11 -27.87 -22.42
C GLN A 185 16.11 -26.33 -22.34
N LYS A 186 16.28 -25.63 -23.46
CA LYS A 186 16.13 -24.18 -23.50
C LYS A 186 14.66 -23.81 -23.33
N ILE A 187 14.37 -22.96 -22.35
CA ILE A 187 13.03 -22.44 -22.06
C ILE A 187 13.07 -20.93 -21.96
N THR A 188 12.01 -20.27 -22.43
CA THR A 188 11.83 -18.83 -22.24
C THR A 188 11.17 -18.59 -20.88
N ALA A 189 11.91 -17.99 -19.97
CA ALA A 189 11.42 -17.60 -18.65
C ALA A 189 11.05 -16.12 -18.61
N ILE A 190 10.04 -15.79 -17.81
CA ILE A 190 9.64 -14.41 -17.55
C ILE A 190 10.54 -13.86 -16.45
N GLU A 191 11.14 -12.71 -16.70
CA GLU A 191 12.00 -12.03 -15.75
C GLU A 191 11.16 -11.30 -14.70
N ALA A 192 11.47 -11.53 -13.42
CA ALA A 192 10.85 -10.85 -12.30
C ALA A 192 11.85 -10.39 -11.25
N VAL A 193 11.49 -9.33 -10.55
CA VAL A 193 12.16 -8.84 -9.35
C VAL A 193 11.22 -9.09 -8.16
N LEU A 194 11.75 -9.55 -7.03
CA LEU A 194 10.94 -9.92 -5.87
C LEU A 194 11.23 -9.01 -4.68
N GLY A 195 10.21 -8.73 -3.86
CA GLY A 195 10.41 -8.26 -2.49
C GLY A 195 11.05 -9.35 -1.61
N GLU A 196 11.70 -8.96 -0.51
CA GLU A 196 12.39 -9.92 0.36
C GLU A 196 11.42 -10.85 1.07
N GLY A 197 10.32 -10.29 1.59
CA GLY A 197 9.26 -11.04 2.27
C GLY A 197 8.69 -12.13 1.38
N ILE A 198 8.30 -11.80 0.14
CA ILE A 198 7.79 -12.82 -0.77
C ILE A 198 8.87 -13.83 -1.17
N ALA A 199 10.11 -13.40 -1.43
CA ALA A 199 11.20 -14.32 -1.76
C ALA A 199 11.46 -15.36 -0.66
N ARG A 200 11.35 -14.98 0.62
CA ARG A 200 11.46 -15.90 1.76
C ARG A 200 10.28 -16.83 1.87
N GLU A 201 9.06 -16.33 1.71
CA GLU A 201 7.86 -17.16 1.75
C GLU A 201 7.85 -18.20 0.61
N MET A 202 8.31 -17.83 -0.58
CA MET A 202 8.39 -18.74 -1.72
C MET A 202 9.42 -19.85 -1.55
N ALA A 203 10.55 -19.56 -0.87
CA ALA A 203 11.58 -20.57 -0.64
C ALA A 203 11.11 -21.71 0.26
N GLN A 204 10.19 -21.45 1.18
CA GLN A 204 9.66 -22.43 2.12
C GLN A 204 8.77 -23.51 1.48
N ASP A 205 8.34 -23.32 0.23
CA ASP A 205 7.45 -24.25 -0.49
C ASP A 205 8.17 -25.03 -1.59
N ARG A 206 9.51 -24.99 -1.62
CA ARG A 206 10.33 -25.76 -2.56
C ARG A 206 10.21 -27.26 -2.30
N SER A 207 10.22 -28.04 -3.38
CA SER A 207 10.38 -29.49 -3.28
C SER A 207 11.78 -29.85 -2.75
N PRO A 208 11.99 -31.07 -2.21
CA PRO A 208 13.32 -31.51 -1.78
C PRO A 208 14.37 -31.44 -2.90
N GLU A 209 13.98 -31.70 -4.15
CA GLU A 209 14.85 -31.63 -5.33
C GLU A 209 15.24 -30.18 -5.65
N GLU A 210 14.27 -29.26 -5.59
CA GLU A 210 14.51 -27.82 -5.78
C GLU A 210 15.38 -27.24 -4.67
N LEU A 211 15.19 -27.69 -3.43
CA LEU A 211 15.98 -27.27 -2.28
C LEU A 211 17.44 -27.75 -2.40
N ALA A 212 17.68 -28.95 -2.93
CA ALA A 212 19.02 -29.47 -3.15
C ALA A 212 19.80 -28.68 -4.22
N GLN A 213 19.10 -28.07 -5.19
CA GLN A 213 19.69 -27.24 -6.23
C GLN A 213 19.70 -25.74 -5.87
N ALA A 214 19.00 -25.35 -4.81
CA ALA A 214 18.85 -23.97 -4.42
C ALA A 214 20.16 -23.38 -3.88
N LYS A 215 20.41 -22.11 -4.22
CA LYS A 215 21.54 -21.35 -3.69
C LYS A 215 21.40 -21.06 -2.19
N SER A 216 20.17 -20.95 -1.71
CA SER A 216 19.84 -20.69 -0.31
C SER A 216 18.55 -21.42 0.05
N PRO A 217 18.43 -22.03 1.25
CA PRO A 217 17.21 -22.69 1.69
C PRO A 217 16.11 -21.72 2.08
N ASP A 218 16.47 -20.53 2.59
CA ASP A 218 15.52 -19.65 3.28
C ASP A 218 14.92 -18.55 2.40
N THR A 219 15.50 -18.32 1.21
CA THR A 219 15.05 -17.27 0.30
C THR A 219 15.34 -17.62 -1.16
N LEU A 220 14.49 -17.16 -2.07
CA LEU A 220 14.83 -17.10 -3.48
C LEU A 220 15.91 -16.03 -3.69
N LEU A 221 16.92 -16.32 -4.49
CA LEU A 221 18.02 -15.42 -4.85
C LEU A 221 18.05 -15.15 -6.36
N PRO A 222 18.75 -14.10 -6.81
CA PRO A 222 18.99 -13.88 -8.24
C PRO A 222 19.54 -15.13 -8.92
N GLY A 223 18.90 -15.54 -10.01
CA GLY A 223 19.21 -16.78 -10.72
C GLY A 223 18.30 -17.96 -10.40
N ASP A 224 17.58 -17.93 -9.29
CA ASP A 224 16.59 -18.96 -8.97
C ASP A 224 15.36 -18.82 -9.88
N ILE A 225 14.60 -19.90 -9.98
CA ILE A 225 13.34 -19.94 -10.73
C ILE A 225 12.17 -20.31 -9.84
N PHE A 226 10.97 -19.91 -10.26
CA PHE A 226 9.71 -20.36 -9.68
C PHE A 226 8.66 -20.53 -10.77
N PHE A 227 7.57 -21.21 -10.41
CA PHE A 227 6.49 -21.54 -11.35
C PHE A 227 5.20 -20.82 -11.00
N LEU A 228 4.50 -20.31 -12.01
CA LEU A 228 3.17 -19.74 -11.84
C LEU A 228 2.29 -20.23 -13.00
N GLY A 229 1.42 -21.20 -12.69
CA GLY A 229 0.81 -22.04 -13.71
C GLY A 229 1.89 -22.82 -14.46
N ASP A 230 1.76 -22.89 -15.79
CA ASP A 230 2.73 -23.59 -16.66
C ASP A 230 3.93 -22.72 -17.06
N ARG A 231 4.02 -21.51 -16.52
CA ARG A 231 5.06 -20.53 -16.89
C ARG A 231 6.21 -20.56 -15.90
N VAL A 232 7.42 -20.48 -16.43
CA VAL A 232 8.65 -20.39 -15.64
C VAL A 232 9.04 -18.93 -15.48
N TRP A 233 9.35 -18.55 -14.25
CA TRP A 233 9.76 -17.21 -13.88
C TRP A 233 11.18 -17.25 -13.35
N TYR A 234 11.99 -16.30 -13.78
CA TYR A 234 13.39 -16.15 -13.42
C TYR A 234 13.58 -14.94 -12.51
N VAL A 235 14.16 -15.17 -11.34
CA VAL A 235 14.44 -14.11 -10.36
C VAL A 235 15.67 -13.33 -10.81
N CYS A 236 15.47 -12.10 -11.26
CA CYS A 236 16.54 -11.20 -11.68
C CYS A 236 17.18 -10.47 -10.51
N GLY A 237 16.38 -10.11 -9.51
CA GLY A 237 16.82 -9.27 -8.39
C GLY A 237 15.88 -9.36 -7.20
N LEU A 238 16.41 -9.00 -6.04
CA LEU A 238 15.64 -8.81 -4.81
C LEU A 238 15.63 -7.32 -4.45
N LEU A 239 14.45 -6.77 -4.16
CA LEU A 239 14.28 -5.41 -3.70
C LEU A 239 14.84 -5.26 -2.28
N GLN A 240 15.48 -4.13 -2.01
CA GLN A 240 15.78 -3.66 -0.66
C GLN A 240 14.52 -3.00 -0.10
N SER A 241 13.51 -3.81 0.19
CA SER A 241 12.13 -3.37 0.49
C SER A 241 11.70 -3.68 1.92
N THR A 242 12.59 -4.23 2.77
CA THR A 242 12.26 -4.59 4.15
C THR A 242 11.54 -3.45 4.87
N GLY A 243 10.35 -3.74 5.42
CA GLY A 243 9.54 -2.75 6.16
C GLY A 243 8.72 -1.81 5.28
N THR A 244 8.70 -2.01 3.96
CA THR A 244 7.83 -1.29 3.01
C THR A 244 6.72 -2.19 2.49
N THR A 245 5.72 -1.61 1.83
CA THR A 245 4.63 -2.37 1.17
C THR A 245 5.13 -3.24 0.01
N PHE A 246 6.28 -2.90 -0.59
CA PHE A 246 6.86 -3.64 -1.72
C PHE A 246 7.52 -4.97 -1.32
N ASP A 247 7.64 -5.25 -0.01
CA ASP A 247 8.31 -6.45 0.49
C ASP A 247 7.62 -7.76 0.12
N SER A 248 6.31 -7.71 -0.11
CA SER A 248 5.50 -8.87 -0.47
C SER A 248 5.07 -8.87 -1.95
N GLU A 249 5.76 -8.14 -2.82
CA GLU A 249 5.39 -7.98 -4.23
C GLU A 249 6.34 -8.68 -5.21
N VAL A 250 5.77 -9.10 -6.34
CA VAL A 250 6.49 -9.59 -7.53
C VAL A 250 6.38 -8.54 -8.63
N TRP A 251 7.51 -8.01 -9.08
CA TRP A 251 7.60 -7.00 -10.13
C TRP A 251 7.99 -7.63 -11.45
N ALA A 252 7.26 -7.30 -12.52
CA ALA A 252 7.53 -7.84 -13.85
C ALA A 252 7.11 -6.86 -14.96
N LYS A 253 7.47 -7.19 -16.21
CA LYS A 253 7.11 -6.37 -17.36
C LYS A 253 5.59 -6.34 -17.54
N ARG A 254 5.01 -5.13 -17.53
CA ARG A 254 3.56 -4.92 -17.57
C ARG A 254 2.87 -5.59 -18.75
N SER A 255 3.42 -5.52 -19.96
CA SER A 255 2.82 -6.13 -21.16
C SER A 255 2.67 -7.65 -21.04
N LEU A 256 3.62 -8.32 -20.39
CA LEU A 256 3.54 -9.76 -20.11
C LEU A 256 2.46 -10.03 -19.07
N VAL A 257 2.51 -9.34 -17.93
CA VAL A 257 1.52 -9.49 -16.85
C VAL A 257 0.10 -9.26 -17.37
N ALA A 258 -0.12 -8.19 -18.12
CA ALA A 258 -1.40 -7.86 -18.74
C ALA A 258 -1.89 -8.97 -19.68
N SER A 259 -1.00 -9.46 -20.55
CA SER A 259 -1.32 -10.56 -21.48
C SER A 259 -1.63 -11.88 -20.76
N ILE A 260 -0.99 -12.15 -19.62
CA ILE A 260 -1.13 -13.40 -18.88
C ILE A 260 -2.41 -13.45 -18.07
N PHE A 261 -2.69 -12.36 -17.36
CA PHE A 261 -3.75 -12.31 -16.35
C PHE A 261 -4.95 -11.47 -16.79
N GLY A 262 -4.93 -10.92 -18.01
CA GLY A 262 -6.05 -10.21 -18.63
C GLY A 262 -6.27 -8.78 -18.15
N LYS A 263 -5.37 -8.22 -17.33
CA LYS A 263 -5.48 -6.84 -16.82
C LYS A 263 -4.76 -5.87 -17.78
N ASN A 264 -5.45 -5.47 -18.85
CA ASN A 264 -4.92 -4.60 -19.91
C ASN A 264 -4.98 -3.10 -19.63
N THR A 265 -5.47 -2.71 -18.45
CA THR A 265 -5.54 -1.31 -18.00
C THR A 265 -4.47 -1.01 -16.96
N TYR A 266 -4.25 0.26 -16.68
CA TYR A 266 -3.38 0.68 -15.59
C TYR A 266 -4.21 0.72 -14.31
N THR A 267 -3.63 0.36 -13.19
CA THR A 267 -4.28 0.55 -11.89
C THR A 267 -3.80 1.83 -11.23
N THR A 268 -2.53 2.16 -11.43
CA THR A 268 -1.89 3.21 -10.67
C THR A 268 -0.92 3.92 -11.58
N VAL A 269 -0.95 5.25 -11.54
CA VAL A 269 0.10 6.08 -12.12
C VAL A 269 0.71 6.86 -10.98
N VAL A 270 1.99 6.58 -10.70
CA VAL A 270 2.73 7.23 -9.63
C VAL A 270 3.60 8.31 -10.26
N VAL A 271 3.42 9.54 -9.81
CA VAL A 271 4.16 10.68 -10.35
C VAL A 271 5.02 11.31 -9.25
N ARG A 272 6.26 11.64 -9.57
CA ARG A 272 7.17 12.35 -8.67
C ARG A 272 7.01 13.85 -8.88
N THR A 273 6.93 14.59 -7.78
CA THR A 273 7.04 16.05 -7.75
C THR A 273 8.31 16.45 -6.98
N PRO A 274 8.80 17.70 -7.11
CA PRO A 274 10.03 18.14 -6.44
C PRO A 274 9.96 18.03 -4.90
N ASP A 275 8.79 18.25 -4.31
CA ASP A 275 8.60 18.30 -2.86
C ASP A 275 7.14 18.01 -2.46
N ALA A 276 6.92 17.88 -1.16
CA ALA A 276 5.60 17.59 -0.59
C ALA A 276 4.55 18.68 -0.84
N GLN A 277 4.96 19.94 -0.99
CA GLN A 277 4.05 21.04 -1.24
C GLN A 277 3.54 20.99 -2.69
N LYS A 278 4.42 20.70 -3.65
CA LYS A 278 4.06 20.46 -5.04
C LYS A 278 3.21 19.21 -5.22
N ALA A 279 3.49 18.14 -4.47
CA ALA A 279 2.62 16.96 -4.44
C ALA A 279 1.18 17.35 -4.04
N ARG A 280 1.01 18.11 -2.96
CA ARG A 280 -0.32 18.56 -2.51
C ARG A 280 -1.03 19.45 -3.54
N GLN A 281 -0.30 20.40 -4.15
CA GLN A 281 -0.85 21.26 -5.21
C GLN A 281 -1.29 20.45 -6.43
N LEU A 282 -0.51 19.43 -6.81
CA LEU A 282 -0.87 18.52 -7.89
C LEU A 282 -2.10 17.69 -7.54
N CYS A 283 -2.19 17.16 -6.31
CA CYS A 283 -3.37 16.43 -5.86
C CYS A 283 -4.63 17.30 -5.94
N GLU A 284 -4.54 18.55 -5.48
CA GLU A 284 -5.65 19.51 -5.55
C GLU A 284 -6.03 19.81 -7.01
N PHE A 285 -5.05 20.07 -7.87
CA PHE A 285 -5.27 20.29 -9.30
C PHE A 285 -5.98 19.12 -9.97
N VAL A 286 -5.49 17.89 -9.77
CA VAL A 286 -6.09 16.68 -10.36
C VAL A 286 -7.52 16.49 -9.87
N ASN A 287 -7.76 16.64 -8.57
CA ASN A 287 -9.08 16.37 -7.98
C ASN A 287 -10.13 17.45 -8.29
N THR A 288 -9.72 18.70 -8.56
CA THR A 288 -10.65 19.82 -8.72
C THR A 288 -10.74 20.32 -10.16
N GLN A 289 -9.62 20.44 -10.87
CA GLN A 289 -9.51 21.13 -12.16
C GLN A 289 -9.33 20.17 -13.34
N TYR A 290 -8.72 19.01 -13.14
CA TYR A 290 -8.53 18.05 -14.22
C TYR A 290 -9.84 17.30 -14.54
N LYS A 291 -10.42 17.55 -15.71
CA LYS A 291 -11.70 16.95 -16.15
C LYS A 291 -11.60 16.07 -17.39
N LYS A 292 -10.38 15.81 -17.87
CA LYS A 292 -10.16 15.00 -19.08
C LYS A 292 -10.36 13.50 -18.86
N ALA A 293 -10.11 13.01 -17.64
CA ALA A 293 -10.27 11.60 -17.26
C ALA A 293 -10.87 11.49 -15.86
N ALA A 294 -11.59 10.40 -15.61
CA ALA A 294 -12.21 10.09 -14.32
C ALA A 294 -11.16 9.50 -13.36
N ILE A 295 -10.27 10.36 -12.85
CA ILE A 295 -9.15 9.98 -11.99
C ILE A 295 -9.15 10.76 -10.68
N ARG A 296 -8.49 10.20 -9.66
CA ARG A 296 -8.27 10.82 -8.35
C ARG A 296 -6.82 10.69 -7.93
N ALA A 297 -6.26 11.79 -7.44
CA ALA A 297 -4.93 11.85 -6.87
C ALA A 297 -4.97 11.79 -5.33
N ARG A 298 -4.03 11.06 -4.73
CA ARG A 298 -3.84 10.94 -3.28
C ARG A 298 -2.37 11.12 -2.90
#